data_AF-A0A146FN08-F1
#
_entry.id   AF-A0A146FN08-F1
#
_cell.length_a   1.000
_cell.length_b   1.000
_cell.length_c   1.000
_cell.angle_alpha   90.00
_cell.angle_beta   90.00
_cell.angle_gamma   90.00
#
_symmetry.space_group_name_H-M   'P 1'
#
loop_
_entity.id
_entity.type
_entity.pdbx_description
1 polymer ?
#
loop_
_entity_poly.entity_id
_entity_poly.type
_entity_poly.pdbx_seq_one_letter_code
_entity_poly.pdbx_strand_id
1 'polypeptide(L)' 'MPHQYMVSLKKESPPEELEKAKKTATDNGGKIVKEFALVKGFVVQYDDEQVSTLQSSDHIHVEKDSEVSIQ' A
#
# COMPACT_ATOMS: atom_id res chain seq x y z
N MET A 1 8.53 12.71 7.05
CA MET A 1 7.62 12.18 8.09
C MET A 1 6.99 10.95 7.50
N PRO A 2 6.90 9.83 8.22
CA PRO A 2 6.34 8.61 7.67
C PRO A 2 4.84 8.81 7.41
N HIS A 3 4.44 8.63 6.15
CA HIS A 3 3.05 8.74 5.70
C HIS A 3 2.40 7.36 5.67
N GLN A 4 1.07 7.34 5.73
CA GLN A 4 0.31 6.11 5.54
C GLN A 4 -0.10 6.01 4.09
N TYR A 5 -0.03 4.79 3.54
CA TYR A 5 -0.41 4.48 2.18
C TYR A 5 -1.36 3.31 2.18
N MET A 6 -2.52 3.47 1.57
CA MET A 6 -3.44 2.38 1.33
C MET A 6 -3.04 1.67 0.04
N VAL A 7 -2.67 0.39 0.18
CA VAL A 7 -2.35 -0.51 -0.91
C VAL A 7 -3.50 -1.48 -1.09
N SER A 8 -4.11 -1.51 -2.26
CA SER A 8 -5.22 -2.41 -2.57
C SER A 8 -4.98 -3.14 -3.89
N LEU A 9 -5.52 -4.34 -4.01
CA LEU A 9 -5.39 -5.12 -5.23
C LEU A 9 -6.37 -4.61 -6.30
N LYS A 10 -5.92 -4.47 -7.55
CA LYS A 10 -6.86 -4.19 -8.65
C LYS A 10 -7.78 -5.39 -8.89
N LYS A 11 -8.98 -5.15 -9.43
CA LYS A 11 -10.04 -6.16 -9.61
C LYS A 11 -9.62 -7.41 -10.40
N GLU A 12 -8.65 -7.28 -11.30
CA GLU A 12 -8.16 -8.35 -12.18
C GLU A 12 -6.81 -8.93 -11.74
N SER A 13 -6.24 -8.44 -10.64
CA SER A 13 -4.91 -8.85 -10.21
C SER A 13 -4.97 -10.08 -9.30
N PRO A 14 -3.91 -10.92 -9.32
CA PRO A 14 -3.82 -12.08 -8.45
C PRO A 14 -3.53 -11.67 -6.99
N PRO A 15 -4.09 -12.38 -6.00
CA PRO A 15 -3.87 -12.07 -4.58
C PRO A 15 -2.39 -12.17 -4.17
N GLU A 16 -1.58 -12.95 -4.88
CA GLU A 16 -0.14 -13.08 -4.67
C GLU A 16 0.61 -11.76 -4.82
N GLU A 17 0.16 -10.86 -5.70
CA GLU A 17 0.78 -9.54 -5.88
C GLU A 17 0.58 -8.66 -4.63
N LEU A 18 -0.51 -8.84 -3.90
CA LEU A 18 -0.71 -8.15 -2.62
C LEU A 18 0.30 -8.64 -1.58
N GLU A 19 0.54 -9.95 -1.51
CA GLU A 19 1.52 -10.52 -0.57
C GLU A 19 2.94 -10.09 -0.92
N LYS A 20 3.26 -10.06 -2.21
CA LYS A 20 4.53 -9.52 -2.71
C LYS A 20 4.68 -8.04 -2.35
N ALA A 21 3.64 -7.23 -2.54
CA ALA A 21 3.63 -5.83 -2.15
C ALA A 21 3.84 -5.65 -0.63
N LYS A 22 3.19 -6.45 0.23
CA LYS A 22 3.44 -6.44 1.68
C LYS A 22 4.89 -6.77 2.00
N LYS A 23 5.44 -7.80 1.35
CA LYS A 23 6.82 -8.21 1.57
C LYS A 23 7.80 -7.12 1.14
N THR A 24 7.62 -6.55 -0.05
CA THR A 24 8.39 -5.40 -0.53
C THR A 24 8.28 -4.23 0.44
N ALA A 25 7.07 -3.91 0.90
CA ALA A 25 6.85 -2.82 1.83
C ALA A 25 7.60 -3.04 3.16
N THR A 26 7.56 -4.26 3.71
CA THR A 26 8.27 -4.58 4.95
C THR A 26 9.79 -4.59 4.77
N ASP A 27 10.27 -5.09 3.64
CA ASP A 27 11.70 -5.18 3.29
C ASP A 27 12.38 -3.81 3.18
N ASN A 28 11.66 -2.84 2.63
CA ASN A 28 12.08 -1.44 2.51
C ASN A 28 11.84 -0.63 3.80
N GLY A 29 11.58 -1.29 4.94
CA GLY A 29 11.42 -0.64 6.24
C GLY A 29 10.02 -0.11 6.54
N GLY A 30 9.03 -0.49 5.74
CA GLY A 30 7.64 -0.14 5.95
C GLY A 30 6.95 -0.96 7.03
N LYS A 31 5.96 -0.35 7.67
CA LYS A 31 5.20 -0.98 8.75
C LYS A 31 3.74 -1.14 8.37
N ILE A 32 3.27 -2.38 8.25
CA ILE A 32 1.85 -2.64 8.02
C ILE A 32 1.06 -2.20 9.26
N VAL A 33 0.12 -1.27 9.08
CA VAL A 33 -0.69 -0.68 10.16
C VAL A 33 -2.07 -1.34 10.22
N LYS A 34 -2.66 -1.65 9.05
CA LYS A 34 -3.96 -2.31 8.94
C LYS A 34 -3.97 -3.28 7.76
N GLU A 35 -4.79 -4.31 7.86
CA GLU A 35 -4.98 -5.29 6.79
C GLU A 35 -6.47 -5.54 6.58
N PHE A 36 -6.89 -5.60 5.31
CA PHE A 36 -8.25 -5.83 4.89
C PHE A 36 -8.29 -7.09 4.03
N ALA A 37 -8.61 -8.23 4.66
CA ALA A 37 -8.73 -9.50 3.94
C ALA A 37 -9.89 -9.48 2.92
N LEU A 38 -10.99 -8.80 3.22
CA LEU A 38 -12.19 -8.77 2.38
C LEU A 38 -11.99 -7.96 1.09
N VAL A 39 -11.28 -6.84 1.19
CA VAL A 39 -11.02 -5.91 0.07
C VAL A 39 -9.67 -6.18 -0.58
N LYS A 40 -8.97 -7.25 -0.18
CA LYS A 40 -7.60 -7.59 -0.57
C LYS A 40 -6.71 -6.35 -0.57
N GLY A 41 -6.59 -5.70 0.58
CA GLY A 41 -5.81 -4.48 0.75
C GLY A 41 -5.14 -4.40 2.12
N PHE A 42 -4.22 -3.45 2.29
CA PHE A 42 -3.55 -3.15 3.54
C PHE A 42 -3.11 -1.68 3.59
N VAL A 43 -2.96 -1.14 4.79
CA VAL A 43 -2.36 0.18 5.03
C VAL A 43 -0.96 -0.02 5.52
N VAL A 44 0.01 0.63 4.88
CA VAL A 44 1.41 0.62 5.28
C VAL A 44 1.90 2.02 5.62
N GLN A 45 2.68 2.13 6.68
CA GLN A 45 3.40 3.35 7.03
C GLN A 45 4.77 3.33 6.36
N TYR A 46 5.06 4.37 5.60
CA TYR A 46 6.17 4.42 4.65
C TYR A 46 6.68 5.84 4.44
N ASP A 47 7.94 5.98 4.04
CA ASP A 47 8.48 7.27 3.58
C ASP A 47 8.15 7.50 2.08
N ASP A 48 8.02 8.77 1.68
CA ASP A 48 7.67 9.16 0.29
C ASP A 48 8.68 8.66 -0.77
N GLU A 49 9.95 8.43 -0.40
CA GLU A 49 10.92 7.83 -1.34
C GLU A 49 10.61 6.36 -1.61
N GLN A 50 10.17 5.62 -0.59
CA GLN A 50 10.01 4.17 -0.68
C GLN A 50 8.73 3.80 -1.42
N VAL A 51 7.66 4.61 -1.32
CA VAL A 51 6.35 4.31 -1.93
C VAL A 51 6.39 4.21 -3.46
N SER A 52 7.34 4.88 -4.10
CA SER A 52 7.52 4.83 -5.56
C SER A 52 7.71 3.41 -6.09
N THR A 53 8.32 2.52 -5.29
CA THR A 53 8.49 1.10 -5.64
C THR A 53 7.16 0.34 -5.71
N LEU A 54 6.22 0.67 -4.84
CA LEU A 54 4.87 0.07 -4.82
C LEU A 54 3.99 0.69 -5.92
N GLN A 55 4.09 2.01 -6.15
CA GLN A 55 3.36 2.70 -7.21
C GLN A 55 3.76 2.24 -8.62
N SER A 56 4.96 1.65 -8.76
CA SER A 56 5.44 1.11 -10.04
C SER A 56 4.79 -0.23 -10.40
N SER A 57 4.01 -0.87 -9.51
CA SER A 57 3.33 -2.13 -9.81
C SER A 57 1.97 -1.87 -10.46
N ASP A 58 1.80 -2.35 -11.69
CA ASP A 58 0.54 -2.28 -12.43
C ASP A 58 -0.61 -3.07 -11.77
N HIS A 59 -0.31 -4.01 -10.87
CA HIS A 59 -1.30 -4.91 -10.29
C HIS A 59 -1.97 -4.38 -9.02
N ILE A 60 -1.38 -3.38 -8.37
CA ILE A 60 -1.87 -2.80 -7.12
C ILE A 60 -2.23 -1.33 -7.32
N HIS A 61 -3.08 -0.83 -6.44
CA HIS A 61 -3.46 0.57 -6.33
C HIS A 61 -2.87 1.10 -5.03
N VAL A 62 -2.10 2.18 -5.12
CA VAL A 62 -1.42 2.79 -3.98
C VAL A 62 -1.89 4.23 -3.84
N GLU A 63 -2.52 4.55 -2.72
CA GLU A 63 -2.98 5.91 -2.41
C GLU A 63 -2.37 6.39 -1.11
N LYS A 64 -1.90 7.64 -1.10
CA LYS A 64 -1.45 8.30 0.12
C LYS A 64 -2.67 8.59 0.98
N ASP A 65 -2.71 8.02 2.17
CA ASP A 65 -3.71 8.33 3.20
C ASP A 65 -3.51 9.79 3.60
N SER A 66 -4.34 10.64 2.99
CA SER A 66 -4.36 12.08 3.22
C SER A 66 -5.68 12.41 3.89
N GLU A 67 -5.60 13.10 5.02
CA GLU A 67 -6.79 13.55 5.73
C GLU A 67 -7.60 14.46 4.80
N VAL A 68 -8.81 14.04 4.47
CA VAL A 68 -9.72 14.85 3.65
C VAL A 68 -10.23 16.00 4.53
N SER A 69 -9.59 17.15 4.45
CA SER A 69 -10.16 18.39 5.00
C SER A 69 -11.35 18.79 4.14
N ILE A 70 -12.55 18.47 4.60
CA ILE A 70 -13.76 19.14 4.11
C ILE A 70 -13.75 20.59 4.63
N GLN A 71 -13.88 21.56 3.72
CA GLN A 71 -13.99 22.98 4.03
C GLN A 71 -15.44 23.43 3.94
#